data_AF-V4IT91-F1
#
_entry.id   AF-V4IT91-F1
#
_cell.length_a   1.000
_cell.length_b   1.000
_cell.length_c   1.000
_cell.angle_alpha   90.00
_cell.angle_beta   90.00
_cell.angle_gamma   90.00
#
_symmetry.space_group_name_H-M   'P 1'
#
loop_
_entity.id
_entity.type
_entity.pdbx_description
1 polymer ?
#
loop_
_entity_poly.entity_id
_entity_poly.type
_entity_poly.pdbx_seq_one_letter_code
_entity_poly.pdbx_strand_id
1 'polypeptide(L)'
;MEQIKAFDTQAEAYRAALESAPEEMASIRSEIATASEQPPSPAVTLSENGDIQKVEQLLAREQAEAAAIDAQIGELDKILDHPDEQPEAIRKRITEIKLALEALDVETPTMSIDGNSTLEQEANRWALQSHRDALRAELLMLDQEILSFDVRKELTSARRDQLRAQQKQVRARRSYLENEADRLRLVDAKQVSTETEIAQRETADAHPLIKSLVKEDLALGDQILRVTQQLSEIDEQQARLESDTLRLEEDFRSARQQLEAAGLNRILGRMLLEQRARLPELGKLRRAARIREDKIAELTLSQIRHRDELRRLGEVDNYLDDLLGQLPTDPPAGLRDELRTRVEYRRDLLRRTLSLEEDYRHALTELDLTGDRYMDTVQRYGDFLAERLLWVPSVAPITQQSFANLPAAIYWLISPLNWLGVLDVLRFEATRSPLLWLGLLAVLLLLWRGSAIRRGVRDSAEHLRRISTDRFSYTLKALGLTVLAASTWPLLLMVLGFQLANSLESDEFARAVGAGMIAVGPALYYLRSFRLLCMPGGVADRHFRWSSD
;
A
#
# COMPACT_ATOMS: atom_id res chain seq x y z
N MET A 1 28.69 -9.27 43.21
CA MET A 1 27.58 -9.33 44.19
C MET A 1 26.27 -8.88 43.59
N GLU A 2 26.13 -7.65 43.05
CA GLU A 2 24.87 -7.19 42.43
C GLU A 2 24.48 -7.99 41.19
N GLN A 3 25.44 -8.29 40.31
CA GLN A 3 25.20 -9.12 39.12
C GLN A 3 24.76 -10.56 39.45
N ILE A 4 25.35 -11.16 40.49
CA ILE A 4 24.95 -12.50 40.97
C ILE A 4 23.49 -12.50 41.41
N LYS A 5 23.09 -11.52 42.22
CA LYS A 5 21.70 -11.37 42.65
C LYS A 5 20.74 -11.17 41.47
N ALA A 6 21.14 -10.38 40.47
CA ALA A 6 20.34 -10.19 39.27
C ALA A 6 20.11 -11.51 38.52
N PHE A 7 21.17 -12.31 38.30
CA PHE A 7 21.05 -13.62 37.66
C PHE A 7 20.22 -14.61 38.47
N ASP A 8 20.39 -14.65 39.79
CA ASP A 8 19.59 -15.51 40.67
C ASP A 8 18.10 -15.12 40.61
N THR A 9 17.77 -13.82 40.64
CA THR A 9 16.38 -13.36 40.52
C THR A 9 15.75 -13.68 39.16
N GLN A 10 16.53 -13.62 38.08
CA GLN A 10 16.07 -14.00 36.75
C GLN A 10 15.86 -15.51 36.64
N ALA A 11 16.77 -16.32 37.21
CA ALA A 11 16.63 -17.78 37.28
C ALA A 11 15.37 -18.20 38.05
N GLU A 12 15.05 -17.53 39.16
CA GLU A 12 13.82 -17.74 39.92
C GLU A 12 12.57 -17.35 39.12
N ALA A 13 12.61 -16.23 38.40
CA ALA A 13 11.51 -15.82 37.52
C ALA A 13 11.25 -16.84 36.40
N TYR A 14 12.31 -17.38 35.76
CA TYR A 14 12.15 -18.43 34.74
C TYR A 14 11.57 -19.72 35.31
N ARG A 15 11.97 -20.11 36.54
CA ARG A 15 11.40 -21.27 37.23
C ARG A 15 9.93 -21.06 37.58
N ALA A 16 9.58 -19.90 38.13
CA ALA A 16 8.20 -19.56 38.44
C ALA A 16 7.30 -19.54 37.19
N ALA A 17 7.82 -19.04 36.06
CA ALA A 17 7.12 -19.08 34.78
C ALA A 17 6.87 -20.52 34.30
N LEU A 18 7.83 -21.44 34.51
CA LEU A 18 7.67 -22.86 34.16
C LEU A 18 6.53 -23.53 34.96
N GLU A 19 6.40 -23.20 36.25
CA GLU A 19 5.40 -23.79 37.14
C GLU A 19 3.99 -23.21 36.94
N SER A 20 3.87 -21.90 36.70
CA SER A 20 2.58 -21.20 36.57
C SER A 20 1.97 -21.23 35.16
N ALA A 21 2.81 -21.31 34.11
CA ALA A 21 2.35 -21.31 32.72
C ALA A 21 1.28 -22.36 32.36
N PRO A 22 1.35 -23.64 32.78
CA PRO A 22 0.31 -24.61 32.42
C PRO A 22 -1.07 -24.27 32.99
N GLU A 23 -1.14 -23.70 34.20
CA GLU A 23 -2.39 -23.27 34.80
C GLU A 23 -2.96 -22.05 34.07
N GLU A 24 -2.12 -21.06 33.77
CA GLU A 24 -2.52 -19.88 32.97
C GLU A 24 -2.96 -20.27 31.55
N MET A 25 -2.26 -21.20 30.89
CA MET A 25 -2.65 -21.67 29.56
C MET A 25 -4.00 -22.39 29.60
N ALA A 26 -4.29 -23.16 30.65
CA ALA A 26 -5.57 -23.83 30.82
C ALA A 26 -6.71 -22.82 31.05
N SER A 27 -6.49 -21.78 31.88
CA SER A 27 -7.48 -20.73 32.10
C SER A 27 -7.76 -19.95 30.82
N ILE A 28 -6.71 -19.56 30.08
CA ILE A 28 -6.83 -18.86 28.79
C ILE A 28 -7.64 -19.70 27.79
N ARG A 29 -7.33 -21.00 27.64
CA ARG A 29 -8.07 -21.88 26.73
C ARG A 29 -9.54 -22.02 27.13
N SER A 30 -9.82 -22.09 28.43
CA SER A 30 -11.20 -22.11 28.95
C SER A 30 -11.94 -20.82 28.64
N GLU A 31 -11.31 -19.65 28.82
CA GLU A 31 -11.90 -18.35 28.49
C GLU A 31 -12.18 -18.19 26.99
N ILE A 32 -11.27 -18.67 26.13
CA ILE A 32 -11.50 -18.67 24.67
C ILE A 32 -12.69 -19.57 24.32
N ALA A 33 -12.80 -20.75 24.94
CA ALA A 33 -13.91 -21.67 24.70
C ALA A 33 -15.27 -21.07 25.12
N THR A 34 -15.35 -20.49 26.33
CA THR A 34 -16.59 -19.85 26.80
C THR A 34 -16.96 -18.62 25.97
N ALA A 35 -15.97 -17.82 25.56
CA ALA A 35 -16.15 -16.66 24.69
C ALA A 35 -16.59 -17.05 23.26
N SER A 36 -16.27 -18.26 22.79
CA SER A 36 -16.70 -18.79 21.49
C SER A 36 -18.11 -19.39 21.54
N GLU A 37 -18.58 -19.86 22.69
CA GLU A 37 -19.94 -20.40 22.87
C GLU A 37 -20.98 -19.31 23.05
N GLN A 38 -20.60 -18.16 23.60
CA GLN A 38 -21.46 -16.99 23.62
C GLN A 38 -21.54 -16.38 22.21
N PRO A 39 -22.73 -16.30 21.59
CA PRO A 39 -22.87 -15.55 20.35
C PRO A 39 -22.41 -14.10 20.59
N PRO A 40 -21.82 -13.42 19.59
CA PRO A 40 -21.48 -12.02 19.69
C PRO A 40 -22.78 -11.26 19.96
N SER A 41 -23.07 -10.99 21.23
CA SER A 41 -24.31 -10.40 21.66
C SER A 41 -24.30 -8.93 21.24
N PRO A 42 -25.26 -8.44 20.43
CA PRO A 42 -25.62 -7.05 20.48
C PRO A 42 -26.75 -6.92 21.49
N ALA A 43 -26.47 -6.26 22.61
CA ALA A 43 -27.51 -5.64 23.43
C ALA A 43 -27.26 -4.13 23.50
N VAL A 44 -26.95 -3.52 22.36
CA VAL A 44 -27.24 -2.09 22.20
C VAL A 44 -28.63 -2.02 21.58
N THR A 45 -29.66 -2.21 22.42
CA THR A 45 -31.03 -1.84 22.03
C THR A 45 -31.08 -0.33 21.97
N LEU A 46 -30.65 0.23 20.85
CA LEU A 46 -30.93 1.62 20.50
C LEU A 46 -32.45 1.68 20.27
N SER A 47 -33.13 2.57 20.99
CA SER A 47 -34.53 2.86 20.72
C SER A 47 -34.69 3.26 19.24
N GLU A 48 -35.81 2.95 18.60
CA GLU A 48 -36.06 3.23 17.17
C GLU A 48 -35.88 4.71 16.76
N ASN A 49 -35.78 5.63 17.73
CA ASN A 49 -35.37 7.03 17.56
C ASN A 49 -33.98 7.30 18.17
N GLY A 50 -33.02 6.43 17.86
CA GLY A 50 -31.67 6.45 18.45
C GLY A 50 -30.97 7.78 18.17
N ASP A 51 -30.47 8.39 19.25
CA ASP A 51 -29.60 9.57 19.16
C ASP A 51 -28.30 9.16 18.46
N ILE A 52 -28.13 9.62 17.21
CA ILE A 52 -26.96 9.34 16.37
C ILE A 52 -25.64 9.59 17.11
N GLN A 53 -25.62 10.62 17.97
CA GLN A 53 -24.43 10.98 18.76
C GLN A 53 -24.04 9.87 19.74
N LYS A 54 -25.01 9.13 20.30
CA LYS A 54 -24.72 8.01 21.21
C LYS A 54 -24.12 6.83 20.46
N VAL A 55 -24.58 6.56 19.24
CA VAL A 55 -24.04 5.49 18.40
C VAL A 55 -22.61 5.81 18.00
N GLU A 56 -22.34 7.05 17.57
CA GLU A 56 -21.00 7.53 17.22
C GLU A 56 -20.04 7.52 18.42
N GLN A 57 -20.52 7.90 19.62
CA GLN A 57 -19.70 7.83 20.83
C GLN A 57 -19.34 6.39 21.21
N LEU A 58 -20.29 5.45 21.08
CA LEU A 58 -20.03 4.03 21.31
C LEU A 58 -19.05 3.48 20.27
N LEU A 59 -19.23 3.86 19.00
CA LEU A 59 -18.34 3.45 17.92
C LEU A 59 -16.90 3.93 18.16
N ALA A 60 -16.70 5.19 18.55
CA ALA A 60 -15.39 5.75 18.87
C ALA A 60 -14.72 5.00 20.05
N ARG A 61 -15.50 4.59 21.06
CA ARG A 61 -14.99 3.79 22.18
C ARG A 61 -14.52 2.41 21.73
N GLU A 62 -15.32 1.71 20.93
CA GLU A 62 -14.98 0.37 20.41
C GLU A 62 -13.77 0.45 19.45
N GLN A 63 -13.64 1.51 18.66
CA GLN A 63 -12.45 1.77 17.83
C GLN A 63 -11.18 1.94 18.67
N ALA A 64 -11.25 2.69 19.77
CA ALA A 64 -10.11 2.87 20.68
C ALA A 64 -9.72 1.55 21.36
N GLU A 65 -10.70 0.72 21.75
CA GLU A 65 -10.47 -0.60 22.33
C GLU A 65 -9.82 -1.55 21.31
N ALA A 66 -10.30 -1.56 20.06
CA ALA A 66 -9.69 -2.34 18.98
C ALA A 66 -8.22 -1.95 18.74
N ALA A 67 -7.91 -0.65 18.68
CA ALA A 67 -6.55 -0.16 18.49
C ALA A 67 -5.62 -0.56 19.66
N ALA A 68 -6.12 -0.57 20.90
CA ALA A 68 -5.37 -1.02 22.06
C ALA A 68 -5.06 -2.53 22.00
N ILE A 69 -6.03 -3.36 21.59
CA ILE A 69 -5.84 -4.80 21.40
C ILE A 69 -4.83 -5.07 20.28
N ASP A 70 -4.92 -4.36 19.16
CA ASP A 70 -4.00 -4.49 18.02
C ASP A 70 -2.55 -4.16 18.43
N ALA A 71 -2.35 -3.11 19.24
CA ALA A 71 -1.05 -2.77 19.79
C ALA A 71 -0.48 -3.87 20.69
N GLN A 72 -1.30 -4.47 21.55
CA GLN A 72 -0.88 -5.56 22.43
C GLN A 72 -0.53 -6.83 21.63
N ILE A 73 -1.31 -7.17 20.60
CA ILE A 73 -0.99 -8.27 19.68
C ILE A 73 0.36 -8.01 19.01
N GLY A 74 0.60 -6.79 18.53
CA GLY A 74 1.86 -6.40 17.91
C GLY A 74 3.07 -6.55 18.83
N GLU A 75 2.95 -6.21 20.11
CA GLU A 75 4.03 -6.43 21.09
C GLU A 75 4.28 -7.92 21.35
N LEU A 76 3.24 -8.76 21.44
CA LEU A 76 3.40 -10.21 21.58
C LEU A 76 4.03 -10.85 20.34
N ASP A 77 3.63 -10.43 19.14
CA ASP A 77 4.22 -10.92 17.88
C ASP A 77 5.71 -10.53 17.78
N LYS A 78 6.12 -9.33 18.23
CA LYS A 78 7.54 -8.96 18.33
C LYS A 78 8.33 -9.88 19.26
N ILE A 79 7.77 -10.26 20.41
CA ILE A 79 8.40 -11.20 21.34
C ILE A 79 8.57 -12.57 20.69
N LEU A 80 7.53 -13.06 20.00
CA LEU A 80 7.57 -14.37 19.33
C LEU A 80 8.56 -14.42 18.16
N ASP A 81 8.78 -13.30 17.47
CA ASP A 81 9.66 -13.19 16.32
C ASP A 81 11.10 -12.76 16.66
N HIS A 82 11.42 -12.47 17.94
CA HIS A 82 12.73 -11.91 18.32
C HIS A 82 13.86 -12.95 18.13
N PRO A 83 14.87 -12.69 17.27
CA PRO A 83 15.93 -13.66 16.96
C PRO A 83 16.94 -13.86 18.10
N ASP A 84 17.09 -12.89 18.99
CA ASP A 84 18.03 -12.95 20.12
C ASP A 84 17.59 -13.89 21.25
N GLU A 85 16.31 -14.29 21.29
CA GLU A 85 15.82 -15.33 22.22
C GLU A 85 15.99 -16.75 21.64
N GLN A 86 16.66 -16.92 20.49
CA GLN A 86 16.80 -18.25 19.90
C GLN A 86 17.67 -19.17 20.77
N PRO A 87 17.24 -20.43 20.98
CA PRO A 87 17.95 -21.38 21.84
C PRO A 87 19.37 -21.66 21.37
N GLU A 88 19.70 -21.39 20.11
CA GLU A 88 21.07 -21.52 19.59
C GLU A 88 22.05 -20.50 20.18
N ALA A 89 21.63 -19.24 20.35
CA ALA A 89 22.48 -18.21 20.95
C ALA A 89 22.73 -18.49 22.43
N ILE A 90 21.68 -18.89 23.16
CA ILE A 90 21.76 -19.27 24.57
C ILE A 90 22.66 -20.50 24.74
N ARG A 91 22.53 -21.53 23.87
CA ARG A 91 23.41 -22.71 23.88
C ARG A 91 24.88 -22.35 23.63
N LYS A 92 25.17 -21.43 22.69
CA LYS A 92 26.54 -20.94 22.45
C LYS A 92 27.10 -20.24 23.70
N ARG A 93 26.32 -19.37 24.33
CA ARG A 93 26.74 -18.68 25.55
C ARG A 93 27.01 -19.65 26.70
N ILE A 94 26.17 -20.67 26.88
CA ILE A 94 26.38 -21.75 27.84
C ILE A 94 27.72 -22.47 27.57
N THR A 95 28.04 -22.76 26.30
CA THR A 95 29.33 -23.40 25.97
C THR A 95 30.53 -22.49 26.27
N GLU A 96 30.43 -21.19 25.99
CA GLU A 96 31.49 -20.22 26.32
C GLU A 96 31.73 -20.12 27.83
N ILE A 97 30.66 -20.06 28.63
CA ILE A 97 30.75 -20.00 30.09
C ILE A 97 31.36 -21.28 30.65
N LYS A 98 30.98 -22.45 30.13
CA LYS A 98 31.57 -23.74 30.54
C LYS A 98 33.08 -23.77 30.28
N LEU A 99 33.52 -23.33 29.11
CA LEU A 99 34.95 -23.24 28.78
C LEU A 99 35.69 -22.23 29.68
N ALA A 100 35.07 -21.08 29.98
CA ALA A 100 35.65 -20.10 30.88
C ALA A 100 35.78 -20.63 32.32
N LEU A 101 34.77 -21.37 32.82
CA LEU A 101 34.81 -22.03 34.12
C LEU A 101 35.91 -23.10 34.17
N GLU A 102 36.08 -23.91 33.13
CA GLU A 102 37.16 -24.90 33.05
C GLU A 102 38.55 -24.25 33.07
N ALA A 103 38.74 -23.13 32.36
CA ALA A 103 40.01 -22.39 32.37
C ALA A 103 40.33 -21.82 33.77
N LEU A 104 39.31 -21.27 34.45
CA LEU A 104 39.44 -20.77 35.83
C LEU A 104 39.77 -21.88 36.84
N ASP A 105 39.16 -23.07 36.68
CA ASP A 105 39.43 -24.21 37.55
C ASP A 105 40.85 -24.77 37.36
N VAL A 106 41.50 -24.57 36.20
CA VAL A 106 42.91 -24.93 35.94
C VAL A 106 43.91 -23.92 36.52
N GLU A 107 43.56 -22.63 36.56
CA GLU A 107 44.42 -21.57 37.15
C GLU A 107 44.41 -21.56 38.69
N THR A 108 43.33 -22.04 39.29
CA THR A 108 43.11 -22.06 40.75
C THR A 108 44.08 -22.96 41.55
N PRO A 109 44.44 -24.20 41.13
CA PRO A 109 45.33 -25.08 41.90
C PRO A 109 46.80 -24.62 41.99
N THR A 110 47.24 -23.65 41.18
CA THR A 110 48.62 -23.13 41.19
C THR A 110 48.92 -22.13 42.31
N MET A 111 47.92 -21.69 43.08
CA MET A 111 48.08 -20.70 44.16
C MET A 111 47.83 -21.28 45.55
N SER A 112 48.59 -22.30 45.95
CA SER A 112 48.85 -22.56 47.38
C SER A 112 50.00 -23.53 47.57
N ILE A 113 50.98 -23.15 48.40
CA ILE A 113 51.45 -23.79 49.65
C ILE A 113 52.74 -23.06 50.02
N ASP A 114 52.64 -21.86 50.60
CA ASP A 114 53.70 -21.34 51.46
C ASP A 114 53.06 -20.34 52.43
N GLY A 115 53.30 -20.53 53.73
CA GLY A 115 52.51 -20.01 54.85
C GLY A 115 52.53 -18.50 55.09
N ASN A 116 52.89 -17.68 54.10
CA ASN A 116 52.90 -16.21 54.16
C ASN A 116 52.13 -15.63 52.96
N SER A 117 50.80 -15.69 52.97
CA SER A 117 49.97 -15.03 51.94
C SER A 117 50.01 -13.51 52.10
N THR A 118 50.34 -12.80 51.02
CA THR A 118 50.23 -11.33 50.98
C THR A 118 48.78 -10.91 50.79
N LEU A 119 48.39 -9.71 51.27
CA LEU A 119 47.06 -9.12 51.05
C LEU A 119 46.62 -9.15 49.57
N GLU A 120 47.58 -9.02 48.64
CA GLU A 120 47.34 -9.09 47.19
C GLU A 120 46.95 -10.51 46.71
N GLN A 121 47.51 -11.57 47.30
CA GLN A 121 47.14 -12.95 46.98
C GLN A 121 45.73 -13.30 47.49
N GLU A 122 45.34 -12.77 48.65
CA GLU A 122 43.98 -12.92 49.19
C GLU A 122 42.95 -12.15 48.34
N ALA A 123 43.27 -10.93 47.92
CA ALA A 123 42.43 -10.13 47.02
C ALA A 123 42.24 -10.81 45.66
N ASN A 124 43.31 -11.36 45.07
CA ASN A 124 43.23 -12.10 43.80
C ASN A 124 42.40 -13.38 43.93
N ARG A 125 42.53 -14.10 45.05
CA ARG A 125 41.70 -15.28 45.33
C ARG A 125 40.21 -14.92 45.43
N TRP A 126 39.86 -13.85 46.12
CA TRP A 126 38.48 -13.39 46.22
C TRP A 126 37.92 -12.87 44.89
N ALA A 127 38.75 -12.22 44.07
CA ALA A 127 38.36 -11.79 42.73
C ALA A 127 38.06 -12.98 41.81
N LEU A 128 38.96 -13.98 41.78
CA LEU A 128 38.77 -15.23 41.03
C LEU A 128 37.53 -15.99 41.50
N GLN A 129 37.35 -16.11 42.82
CA GLN A 129 36.18 -16.78 43.40
C GLN A 129 34.88 -16.04 43.04
N SER A 130 34.86 -14.71 43.15
CA SER A 130 33.69 -13.90 42.81
C SER A 130 33.35 -13.98 41.32
N HIS A 131 34.37 -14.04 40.45
CA HIS A 131 34.16 -14.21 39.02
C HIS A 131 33.60 -15.59 38.69
N ARG A 132 34.11 -16.65 39.34
CA ARG A 132 33.57 -18.00 39.21
C ARG A 132 32.12 -18.09 39.67
N ASP A 133 31.79 -17.48 40.81
CA ASP A 133 30.44 -17.49 41.35
C ASP A 133 29.47 -16.70 40.45
N ALA A 134 29.94 -15.61 39.82
CA ALA A 134 29.16 -14.87 38.80
C ALA A 134 28.88 -15.71 37.54
N LEU A 135 29.89 -16.40 37.00
CA LEU A 135 29.72 -17.28 35.84
C LEU A 135 28.80 -18.48 36.15
N ARG A 136 28.84 -19.01 37.38
CA ARG A 136 27.92 -20.07 37.81
C ARG A 136 26.48 -19.58 37.93
N ALA A 137 26.27 -18.37 38.46
CA ALA A 137 24.94 -17.77 38.52
C ALA A 137 24.39 -17.48 37.11
N GLU A 138 25.23 -16.97 36.19
CA GLU A 138 24.88 -16.78 34.78
C GLU A 138 24.53 -18.12 34.10
N LEU A 139 25.32 -19.17 34.35
CA LEU A 139 25.04 -20.51 33.82
C LEU A 139 23.70 -21.07 34.31
N LEU A 140 23.42 -20.98 35.61
CA LEU A 140 22.15 -21.42 36.19
C LEU A 140 20.97 -20.67 35.59
N MET A 141 21.10 -19.36 35.42
CA MET A 141 20.08 -18.53 34.77
C MET A 141 19.82 -18.99 33.32
N LEU A 142 20.87 -19.15 32.50
CA LEU A 142 20.73 -19.57 31.10
C LEU A 142 20.17 -20.99 30.97
N ASP A 143 20.53 -21.91 31.88
CA ASP A 143 19.95 -23.26 31.91
C ASP A 143 18.45 -23.21 32.22
N GLN A 144 18.00 -22.39 33.18
CA GLN A 144 16.57 -22.18 33.44
C GLN A 144 15.86 -21.47 32.28
N GLU A 145 16.55 -20.55 31.60
CA GLU A 145 16.01 -19.84 30.44
C GLU A 145 15.73 -20.80 29.28
N ILE A 146 16.67 -21.70 28.94
CA ILE A 146 16.45 -22.73 27.91
C ILE A 146 15.32 -23.68 28.30
N LEU A 147 15.29 -24.14 29.55
CA LEU A 147 14.27 -25.08 30.02
C LEU A 147 12.85 -24.48 29.98
N SER A 148 12.73 -23.18 30.28
CA SER A 148 11.46 -22.47 30.26
C SER A 148 11.07 -21.91 28.88
N PHE A 149 11.96 -21.97 27.88
CA PHE A 149 11.76 -21.35 26.57
C PHE A 149 10.48 -21.80 25.86
N ASP A 150 10.31 -23.11 25.65
CA ASP A 150 9.16 -23.64 24.90
C ASP A 150 7.84 -23.32 25.62
N VAL A 151 7.82 -23.44 26.95
CA VAL A 151 6.63 -23.15 27.78
C VAL A 151 6.28 -21.66 27.75
N ARG A 152 7.28 -20.76 27.86
CA ARG A 152 7.08 -19.30 27.74
C ARG A 152 6.56 -18.92 26.34
N LYS A 153 7.08 -19.57 25.31
CA LYS A 153 6.63 -19.36 23.93
C LYS A 153 5.19 -19.81 23.73
N GLU A 154 4.82 -20.97 24.26
CA GLU A 154 3.43 -21.46 24.23
C GLU A 154 2.48 -20.54 25.00
N LEU A 155 2.87 -20.09 26.20
CA LEU A 155 2.08 -19.14 26.99
C LEU A 155 1.89 -17.80 26.25
N THR A 156 2.94 -17.28 25.63
CA THR A 156 2.89 -16.05 24.82
C THR A 156 1.97 -16.23 23.60
N SER A 157 2.04 -17.39 22.94
CA SER A 157 1.11 -17.73 21.85
C SER A 157 -0.33 -17.83 22.36
N ALA A 158 -0.57 -18.45 23.52
CA ALA A 158 -1.91 -18.56 24.10
C ALA A 158 -2.50 -17.19 24.45
N ARG A 159 -1.72 -16.29 25.04
CA ARG A 159 -2.12 -14.90 25.32
C ARG A 159 -2.43 -14.13 24.04
N ARG A 160 -1.63 -14.31 22.99
CA ARG A 160 -1.92 -13.73 21.67
C ARG A 160 -3.24 -14.26 21.10
N ASP A 161 -3.48 -15.56 21.21
CA ASP A 161 -4.71 -16.18 20.70
C ASP A 161 -5.96 -15.71 21.49
N GLN A 162 -5.82 -15.44 22.79
CA GLN A 162 -6.85 -14.79 23.62
C GLN A 162 -7.17 -13.38 23.10
N LEU A 163 -6.14 -12.55 22.87
CA LEU A 163 -6.33 -11.20 22.33
C LEU A 163 -6.94 -11.23 20.93
N ARG A 164 -6.57 -12.19 20.08
CA ARG A 164 -7.21 -12.39 18.76
C ARG A 164 -8.68 -12.77 18.87
N ALA A 165 -9.05 -13.58 19.85
CA ALA A 165 -10.46 -13.90 20.11
C ALA A 165 -11.24 -12.65 20.55
N GLN A 166 -10.67 -11.83 21.44
CA GLN A 166 -11.27 -10.56 21.86
C GLN A 166 -11.39 -9.56 20.69
N GLN A 167 -10.33 -9.42 19.88
CA GLN A 167 -10.30 -8.61 18.67
C GLN A 167 -11.45 -8.98 17.72
N LYS A 168 -11.70 -10.29 17.53
CA LYS A 168 -12.81 -10.77 16.70
C LYS A 168 -14.18 -10.32 17.23
N GLN A 169 -14.38 -10.35 18.55
CA GLN A 169 -15.62 -9.88 19.17
C GLN A 169 -15.82 -8.37 19.02
N VAL A 170 -14.77 -7.58 19.31
CA VAL A 170 -14.80 -6.10 19.15
C VAL A 170 -15.06 -5.73 17.69
N ARG A 171 -14.42 -6.39 16.72
CA ARG A 171 -14.68 -6.15 15.29
C ARG A 171 -16.13 -6.43 14.89
N ALA A 172 -16.73 -7.50 15.42
CA ALA A 172 -18.14 -7.79 15.15
C ALA A 172 -19.08 -6.72 15.72
N ARG A 173 -18.81 -6.22 16.94
CA ARG A 173 -19.56 -5.12 17.55
C ARG A 173 -19.39 -3.81 16.77
N ARG A 174 -18.15 -3.49 16.38
CA ARG A 174 -17.83 -2.31 15.57
C ARG A 174 -18.61 -2.31 14.26
N SER A 175 -18.57 -3.41 13.51
CA SER A 175 -19.31 -3.54 12.25
C SER A 175 -20.83 -3.39 12.43
N TYR A 176 -21.39 -3.89 13.54
CA TYR A 176 -22.80 -3.67 13.83
C TYR A 176 -23.13 -2.20 14.09
N LEU A 177 -22.30 -1.51 14.91
CA LEU A 177 -22.47 -0.09 15.21
C LEU A 177 -22.27 0.81 13.99
N GLU A 178 -21.31 0.49 13.12
CA GLU A 178 -21.07 1.16 11.84
C GLU A 178 -22.33 1.08 10.95
N ASN A 179 -22.86 -0.13 10.74
CA ASN A 179 -24.07 -0.33 9.92
C ASN A 179 -25.29 0.42 10.48
N GLU A 180 -25.47 0.46 11.80
CA GLU A 180 -26.59 1.18 12.41
C GLU A 180 -26.37 2.70 12.35
N ALA A 181 -25.14 3.19 12.53
CA ALA A 181 -24.80 4.59 12.34
C ALA A 181 -25.10 5.05 10.90
N ASP A 182 -24.68 4.26 9.90
CA ASP A 182 -24.93 4.55 8.48
C ASP A 182 -26.43 4.58 8.16
N ARG A 183 -27.18 3.64 8.71
CA ARG A 183 -28.65 3.62 8.58
C ARG A 183 -29.26 4.90 9.17
N LEU A 184 -28.87 5.29 10.38
CA LEU A 184 -29.40 6.50 11.04
C LEU A 184 -29.02 7.77 10.27
N ARG A 185 -27.77 7.88 9.79
CA ARG A 185 -27.31 8.99 8.92
C ARG A 185 -28.16 9.10 7.66
N LEU A 186 -28.45 7.97 7.01
CA LEU A 186 -29.27 7.95 5.81
C LEU A 186 -30.73 8.37 6.08
N VAL A 187 -31.27 8.04 7.26
CA VAL A 187 -32.61 8.47 7.66
C VAL A 187 -32.64 9.98 7.93
N ASP A 188 -31.69 10.54 8.69
CA ASP A 188 -31.59 11.99 8.93
C ASP A 188 -31.40 12.77 7.61
N ALA A 189 -30.51 12.29 6.73
CA ALA A 189 -30.27 12.93 5.43
C ALA A 189 -31.53 12.92 4.54
N LYS A 190 -32.33 11.85 4.56
CA LYS A 190 -33.62 11.80 3.86
C LYS A 190 -34.64 12.75 4.48
N GLN A 191 -34.68 12.87 5.81
CA GLN A 191 -35.57 13.81 6.49
C GLN A 191 -35.24 15.25 6.06
N VAL A 192 -33.98 15.66 6.08
CA VAL A 192 -33.53 16.98 5.64
C VAL A 192 -33.90 17.26 4.16
N SER A 193 -33.70 16.28 3.27
CA SER A 193 -34.11 16.42 1.86
C SER A 193 -35.62 16.57 1.71
N THR A 194 -36.43 15.80 2.46
CA THR A 194 -37.90 15.94 2.42
C THR A 194 -38.39 17.26 3.03
N GLU A 195 -37.77 17.74 4.11
CA GLU A 195 -38.11 19.02 4.74
C GLU A 195 -37.86 20.19 3.80
N THR A 196 -36.71 20.19 3.12
CA THR A 196 -36.37 21.23 2.13
C THR A 196 -37.27 21.17 0.89
N GLU A 197 -37.70 19.97 0.45
CA GLU A 197 -38.67 19.81 -0.63
C GLU A 197 -40.07 20.33 -0.24
N ILE A 198 -40.53 20.04 0.98
CA ILE A 198 -41.80 20.57 1.51
C ILE A 198 -41.73 22.10 1.61
N ALA A 199 -40.64 22.65 2.17
CA ALA A 199 -40.43 24.09 2.26
C ALA A 199 -40.49 24.77 0.89
N GLN A 200 -39.92 24.16 -0.16
CA GLN A 200 -39.98 24.67 -1.53
C GLN A 200 -41.41 24.73 -2.07
N ARG A 201 -42.26 23.74 -1.76
CA ARG A 201 -43.67 23.70 -2.18
C ARG A 201 -44.53 24.72 -1.44
N GLU A 202 -44.33 24.86 -0.13
CA GLU A 202 -45.07 25.83 0.71
C GLU A 202 -44.71 27.29 0.37
N THR A 203 -43.50 27.53 -0.11
CA THR A 203 -42.97 28.87 -0.44
C THR A 203 -43.28 29.29 -1.89
N ALA A 204 -44.14 28.54 -2.61
CA ALA A 204 -44.45 28.78 -4.03
C ALA A 204 -45.06 30.17 -4.30
N ASP A 205 -45.76 30.77 -3.34
CA ASP A 205 -46.39 32.09 -3.44
C ASP A 205 -45.63 33.20 -2.68
N ALA A 206 -44.52 32.87 -2.02
CA ALA A 206 -43.76 33.81 -1.20
C ALA A 206 -42.94 34.83 -2.03
N HIS A 207 -42.31 35.78 -1.31
CA HIS A 207 -41.45 36.80 -1.89
C HIS A 207 -40.26 36.19 -2.67
N PRO A 208 -39.81 36.79 -3.80
CA PRO A 208 -38.70 36.26 -4.61
C PRO A 208 -37.41 35.95 -3.84
N LEU A 209 -37.07 36.77 -2.82
CA LEU A 209 -35.90 36.53 -1.98
C LEU A 209 -36.01 35.24 -1.16
N ILE A 210 -37.18 34.95 -0.57
CA ILE A 210 -37.40 33.72 0.19
C ILE A 210 -37.32 32.52 -0.77
N LYS A 211 -37.91 32.64 -1.97
CA LYS A 211 -37.81 31.60 -3.01
C LYS A 211 -36.37 31.29 -3.41
N SER A 212 -35.50 32.31 -3.51
CA SER A 212 -34.08 32.08 -3.82
C SER A 212 -33.35 31.34 -2.69
N LEU A 213 -33.61 31.70 -1.43
CA LEU A 213 -33.01 31.02 -0.28
C LEU A 213 -33.47 29.57 -0.18
N VAL A 214 -34.78 29.30 -0.29
CA VAL A 214 -35.31 27.93 -0.20
C VAL A 214 -34.83 27.04 -1.36
N LYS A 215 -34.64 27.61 -2.56
CA LYS A 215 -34.05 26.87 -3.69
C LYS A 215 -32.61 26.44 -3.41
N GLU A 216 -31.83 27.28 -2.75
CA GLU A 216 -30.47 26.97 -2.35
C GLU A 216 -30.45 25.98 -1.17
N ASP A 217 -31.36 26.11 -0.22
CA ASP A 217 -31.54 25.14 0.88
C ASP A 217 -31.90 23.74 0.35
N LEU A 218 -32.73 23.66 -0.70
CA LEU A 218 -33.02 22.40 -1.41
C LEU A 218 -31.76 21.79 -2.03
N ALA A 219 -30.90 22.61 -2.65
CA ALA A 219 -29.65 22.13 -3.21
C ALA A 219 -28.70 21.59 -2.13
N LEU A 220 -28.67 22.21 -0.93
CA LEU A 220 -27.95 21.71 0.24
C LEU A 220 -28.55 20.40 0.75
N GLY A 221 -29.87 20.28 0.85
CA GLY A 221 -30.55 19.03 1.25
C GLY A 221 -30.22 17.86 0.32
N ASP A 222 -30.26 18.09 -1.00
CA ASP A 222 -29.87 17.09 -2.01
C ASP A 222 -28.37 16.76 -1.96
N GLN A 223 -27.53 17.73 -1.60
CA GLN A 223 -26.10 17.50 -1.40
C GLN A 223 -25.85 16.65 -0.14
N ILE A 224 -26.50 16.93 0.98
CA ILE A 224 -26.42 16.14 2.21
C ILE A 224 -26.79 14.69 1.92
N LEU A 225 -27.90 14.44 1.21
CA LEU A 225 -28.31 13.09 0.84
C LEU A 225 -27.28 12.38 -0.05
N ARG A 226 -26.75 13.06 -1.07
CA ARG A 226 -25.73 12.49 -1.97
C ARG A 226 -24.42 12.17 -1.26
N VAL A 227 -23.90 13.09 -0.46
CA VAL A 227 -22.63 12.88 0.27
C VAL A 227 -22.81 11.77 1.30
N THR A 228 -23.97 11.68 1.96
CA THR A 228 -24.26 10.58 2.90
C THR A 228 -24.23 9.22 2.20
N GLN A 229 -24.82 9.11 1.01
CA GLN A 229 -24.76 7.87 0.21
C GLN A 229 -23.33 7.53 -0.22
N GLN A 230 -22.59 8.53 -0.69
CA GLN A 230 -21.18 8.35 -1.09
C GLN A 230 -20.29 7.95 0.09
N LEU A 231 -20.55 8.48 1.28
CA LEU A 231 -19.85 8.09 2.51
C LEU A 231 -20.05 6.59 2.79
N SER A 232 -21.30 6.11 2.80
CA SER A 232 -21.57 4.67 2.98
C SER A 232 -20.92 3.78 1.92
N GLU A 233 -20.83 4.24 0.66
CA GLU A 233 -20.11 3.52 -0.39
C GLU A 233 -18.60 3.44 -0.14
N ILE A 234 -18.00 4.50 0.40
CA ILE A 234 -16.57 4.54 0.75
C ILE A 234 -16.28 3.64 1.94
N ASP A 235 -17.14 3.67 2.97
CA ASP A 235 -16.98 2.82 4.15
C ASP A 235 -17.07 1.33 3.77
N GLU A 236 -17.99 0.96 2.87
CA GLU A 236 -18.06 -0.40 2.34
C GLU A 236 -16.82 -0.78 1.52
N GLN A 237 -16.30 0.13 0.68
CA GLN A 237 -15.08 -0.08 -0.08
C GLN A 237 -13.86 -0.27 0.84
N GLN A 238 -13.77 0.52 1.90
CA GLN A 238 -12.72 0.44 2.90
C GLN A 238 -12.76 -0.90 3.62
N ALA A 239 -13.93 -1.33 4.10
CA ALA A 239 -14.09 -2.62 4.77
C ALA A 239 -13.71 -3.82 3.88
N ARG A 240 -14.08 -3.76 2.58
CA ARG A 240 -13.67 -4.77 1.59
C ARG A 240 -12.15 -4.77 1.39
N LEU A 241 -11.54 -3.59 1.23
CA LEU A 241 -10.11 -3.46 0.98
C LEU A 241 -9.27 -3.88 2.20
N GLU A 242 -9.73 -3.58 3.42
CA GLU A 242 -9.10 -4.04 4.65
C GLU A 242 -9.12 -5.58 4.74
N SER A 243 -10.27 -6.20 4.45
CA SER A 243 -10.42 -7.66 4.39
C SER A 243 -9.50 -8.30 3.35
N ASP A 244 -9.43 -7.72 2.15
CA ASP A 244 -8.55 -8.20 1.08
C ASP A 244 -7.07 -8.03 1.44
N THR A 245 -6.71 -6.97 2.16
CA THR A 245 -5.35 -6.75 2.67
C THR A 245 -4.96 -7.84 3.67
N LEU A 246 -5.82 -8.12 4.65
CA LEU A 246 -5.57 -9.16 5.65
C LEU A 246 -5.42 -10.55 5.03
N ARG A 247 -6.30 -10.88 4.06
CA ARG A 247 -6.20 -12.14 3.31
C ARG A 247 -4.89 -12.24 2.55
N LEU A 248 -4.47 -11.15 1.90
CA LEU A 248 -3.23 -11.11 1.14
C LEU A 248 -2.00 -11.26 2.04
N GLU A 249 -2.00 -10.64 3.22
CA GLU A 249 -0.94 -10.80 4.22
C GLU A 249 -0.86 -12.24 4.76
N GLU A 250 -2.01 -12.88 5.00
CA GLU A 250 -2.08 -14.28 5.41
C GLU A 250 -1.58 -15.22 4.31
N ASP A 251 -1.98 -14.99 3.06
CA ASP A 251 -1.48 -15.72 1.90
C ASP A 251 0.03 -15.55 1.74
N PHE A 252 0.55 -14.33 1.92
CA PHE A 252 1.98 -14.04 1.87
C PHE A 252 2.76 -14.76 2.97
N ARG A 253 2.28 -14.70 4.22
CA ARG A 253 2.90 -15.38 5.37
C ARG A 253 2.88 -16.90 5.18
N SER A 254 1.75 -17.45 4.74
CA SER A 254 1.59 -18.88 4.46
C SER A 254 2.52 -19.33 3.32
N ALA A 255 2.61 -18.56 2.24
CA ALA A 255 3.51 -18.86 1.12
C ALA A 255 4.98 -18.87 1.58
N ARG A 256 5.38 -17.91 2.43
CA ARG A 256 6.72 -17.85 3.00
C ARG A 256 7.04 -19.06 3.88
N GLN A 257 6.15 -19.41 4.83
CA GLN A 257 6.34 -20.55 5.72
C GLN A 257 6.40 -21.87 4.95
N GLN A 258 5.53 -22.08 3.96
CA GLN A 258 5.54 -23.29 3.14
C GLN A 258 6.83 -23.41 2.32
N LEU A 259 7.36 -22.30 1.81
CA LEU A 259 8.61 -22.29 1.06
C LEU A 259 9.82 -22.57 1.96
N GLU A 260 9.86 -21.99 3.17
CA GLU A 260 10.93 -22.21 4.16
C GLU A 260 10.94 -23.65 4.70
N ALA A 261 9.76 -24.25 4.90
CA ALA A 261 9.64 -25.60 5.47
C ALA A 261 9.85 -26.73 4.44
N ALA A 262 9.23 -26.62 3.25
CA ALA A 262 9.20 -27.73 2.28
C ALA A 262 10.15 -27.51 1.09
N GLY A 263 10.72 -26.31 0.93
CA GLY A 263 11.46 -25.93 -0.26
C GLY A 263 10.58 -25.84 -1.51
N LEU A 264 11.20 -25.49 -2.64
CA LEU A 264 10.50 -25.26 -3.90
C LEU A 264 10.14 -26.60 -4.59
N ASN A 265 8.90 -27.07 -4.43
CA ASN A 265 8.36 -28.25 -5.13
C ASN A 265 7.51 -27.84 -6.36
N ARG A 266 7.38 -28.71 -7.37
CA ARG A 266 6.67 -28.45 -8.64
C ARG A 266 5.17 -28.18 -8.48
N ILE A 267 4.55 -28.70 -7.42
CA ILE A 267 3.15 -28.42 -7.09
C ILE A 267 3.03 -27.03 -6.46
N LEU A 268 3.87 -26.76 -5.45
CA LEU A 268 3.95 -25.45 -4.78
C LEU A 268 4.27 -24.33 -5.78
N GLY A 269 5.24 -24.54 -6.67
CA GLY A 269 5.61 -23.57 -7.70
C GLY A 269 4.49 -23.23 -8.68
N ARG A 270 3.59 -24.18 -9.00
CA ARG A 270 2.40 -23.92 -9.83
C ARG A 270 1.35 -23.12 -9.07
N MET A 271 1.07 -23.49 -7.82
CA MET A 271 0.15 -22.74 -6.96
C MET A 271 0.60 -21.28 -6.76
N LEU A 272 1.89 -21.07 -6.49
CA LEU A 272 2.48 -19.73 -6.33
C LEU A 272 2.44 -18.92 -7.65
N LEU A 273 2.55 -19.58 -8.81
CA LEU A 273 2.38 -18.93 -10.12
C LEU A 273 0.92 -18.48 -10.34
N GLU A 274 -0.05 -19.31 -9.96
CA GLU A 274 -1.47 -18.95 -10.01
C GLU A 274 -1.79 -17.80 -9.05
N GLN A 275 -1.24 -17.81 -7.84
CA GLN A 275 -1.37 -16.69 -6.90
C GLN A 275 -0.77 -15.40 -7.46
N ARG A 276 0.42 -15.46 -8.08
CA ARG A 276 1.01 -14.31 -8.78
C ARG A 276 0.11 -13.76 -9.89
N ALA A 277 -0.52 -14.64 -10.67
CA ALA A 277 -1.43 -14.23 -11.74
C ALA A 277 -2.73 -13.58 -11.23
N ARG A 278 -3.12 -13.89 -9.98
CA ARG A 278 -4.28 -13.27 -9.32
C ARG A 278 -3.96 -11.94 -8.62
N LEU A 279 -2.68 -11.59 -8.47
CA LEU A 279 -2.30 -10.32 -7.85
C LEU A 279 -2.85 -9.13 -8.67
N PRO A 280 -3.41 -8.10 -8.02
CA PRO A 280 -3.90 -6.93 -8.71
C PRO A 280 -2.76 -6.19 -9.40
N GLU A 281 -3.06 -5.57 -10.54
CA GLU A 281 -2.12 -4.69 -11.21
C GLU A 281 -1.90 -3.41 -10.40
N LEU A 282 -0.66 -3.15 -9.99
CA LEU A 282 -0.27 -1.92 -9.27
C LEU A 282 -0.70 -0.64 -10.02
N GLY A 283 -0.73 -0.68 -11.36
CA GLY A 283 -1.20 0.44 -12.18
C GLY A 283 -2.70 0.75 -12.04
N LYS A 284 -3.54 -0.23 -11.71
CA LYS A 284 -4.97 0.00 -11.40
C LYS A 284 -5.12 0.65 -10.03
N LEU A 285 -4.36 0.18 -9.04
CA LEU A 285 -4.36 0.74 -7.67
C LEU A 285 -3.90 2.20 -7.64
N ARG A 286 -2.79 2.52 -8.32
CA ARG A 286 -2.30 3.92 -8.43
C ARG A 286 -3.29 4.85 -9.13
N ARG A 287 -4.04 4.35 -10.10
CA ARG A 287 -5.10 5.13 -10.77
C ARG A 287 -6.25 5.42 -9.82
N ALA A 288 -6.69 4.43 -9.05
CA ALA A 288 -7.73 4.63 -8.05
C ALA A 288 -7.30 5.67 -6.98
N ALA A 289 -6.04 5.62 -6.53
CA ALA A 289 -5.48 6.62 -5.61
C ALA A 289 -5.53 8.04 -6.19
N ARG A 290 -5.09 8.25 -7.44
CA ARG A 290 -5.18 9.57 -8.10
C ARG A 290 -6.61 10.09 -8.22
N ILE A 291 -7.57 9.22 -8.55
CA ILE A 291 -8.98 9.61 -8.63
C ILE A 291 -9.50 10.06 -7.26
N ARG A 292 -9.06 9.43 -6.17
CA ARG A 292 -9.40 9.86 -4.80
C ARG A 292 -8.76 11.21 -4.46
N GLU A 293 -7.50 11.41 -4.83
CA GLU A 293 -6.78 12.68 -4.62
C GLU A 293 -7.51 13.85 -5.29
N ASP A 294 -7.94 13.68 -6.54
CA ASP A 294 -8.75 14.68 -7.27
C ASP A 294 -10.08 14.97 -6.54
N LYS A 295 -10.78 13.93 -6.06
CA LYS A 295 -12.02 14.10 -5.27
C LYS A 295 -11.80 14.84 -3.95
N ILE A 296 -10.69 14.56 -3.24
CA ILE A 296 -10.33 15.26 -2.00
C ILE A 296 -10.10 16.75 -2.30
N ALA A 297 -9.46 17.09 -3.42
CA ALA A 297 -9.27 18.48 -3.83
C ALA A 297 -10.60 19.18 -4.16
N GLU A 298 -11.51 18.53 -4.90
CA GLU A 298 -12.85 19.04 -5.19
C GLU A 298 -13.67 19.28 -3.90
N LEU A 299 -13.64 18.32 -2.98
CA LEU A 299 -14.31 18.40 -1.68
C LEU A 299 -13.75 19.54 -0.83
N THR A 300 -12.42 19.71 -0.80
CA THR A 300 -11.76 20.80 -0.08
C THR A 300 -12.21 22.17 -0.61
N LEU A 301 -12.36 22.31 -1.94
CA LEU A 301 -12.88 23.55 -2.53
C LEU A 301 -14.35 23.79 -2.17
N SER A 302 -15.18 22.75 -2.14
CA SER A 302 -16.58 22.81 -1.67
C SER A 302 -16.66 23.31 -0.23
N GLN A 303 -15.88 22.70 0.67
CA GLN A 303 -15.82 23.10 2.08
C GLN A 303 -15.40 24.56 2.26
N ILE A 304 -14.43 25.06 1.48
CA ILE A 304 -14.01 26.48 1.54
C ILE A 304 -15.19 27.39 1.18
N ARG A 305 -15.93 27.07 0.12
CA ARG A 305 -17.12 27.84 -0.29
C ARG A 305 -18.19 27.86 0.80
N HIS A 306 -18.52 26.70 1.37
CA HIS A 306 -19.49 26.60 2.45
C HIS A 306 -19.03 27.32 3.73
N ARG A 307 -17.74 27.26 4.07
CA ARG A 307 -17.17 28.03 5.21
C ARG A 307 -17.26 29.54 4.98
N ASP A 308 -16.96 30.00 3.77
CA ASP A 308 -17.06 31.42 3.43
C ASP A 308 -18.52 31.89 3.45
N GLU A 309 -19.45 31.07 2.98
CA GLU A 309 -20.88 31.34 3.07
C GLU A 309 -21.38 31.38 4.52
N LEU A 310 -21.01 30.39 5.34
CA LEU A 310 -21.34 30.37 6.76
C LEU A 310 -20.77 31.59 7.50
N ARG A 311 -19.59 32.07 7.10
CA ARG A 311 -18.97 33.29 7.65
C ARG A 311 -19.78 34.53 7.28
N ARG A 312 -20.27 34.64 6.04
CA ARG A 312 -21.16 35.75 5.60
C ARG A 312 -22.47 35.77 6.38
N LEU A 313 -23.02 34.59 6.70
CA LEU A 313 -24.25 34.45 7.50
C LEU A 313 -24.00 34.55 9.01
N GLY A 314 -22.76 34.79 9.46
CA GLY A 314 -22.41 34.86 10.89
C GLY A 314 -23.06 36.03 11.62
N GLU A 315 -23.11 37.20 10.97
CA GLU A 315 -23.84 38.39 11.45
C GLU A 315 -25.18 38.49 10.70
N VAL A 316 -26.16 37.71 11.15
CA VAL A 316 -27.48 37.58 10.51
C VAL A 316 -28.14 38.94 10.30
N ASP A 317 -28.08 39.84 11.27
CA ASP A 317 -28.68 41.17 11.16
C ASP A 317 -28.03 42.02 10.05
N ASN A 318 -26.69 42.02 9.96
CA ASN A 318 -25.98 42.76 8.91
C ASN A 318 -26.23 42.17 7.51
N TYR A 319 -26.33 40.83 7.42
CA TYR A 319 -26.70 40.15 6.18
C TYR A 319 -28.14 40.50 5.75
N LEU A 320 -29.09 40.49 6.68
CA LEU A 320 -30.48 40.87 6.40
C LEU A 320 -30.59 42.34 6.00
N ASP A 321 -29.83 43.23 6.64
CA ASP A 321 -29.82 44.66 6.31
C ASP A 321 -29.24 44.93 4.91
N ASP A 322 -28.19 44.22 4.49
CA ASP A 322 -27.66 44.27 3.11
C ASP A 322 -28.67 43.69 2.10
N LEU A 323 -29.26 42.54 2.40
CA LEU A 323 -30.23 41.87 1.54
C LEU A 323 -31.52 42.69 1.35
N LEU A 324 -32.00 43.34 2.41
CA LEU A 324 -33.17 44.21 2.37
C LEU A 324 -32.84 45.59 1.78
N GLY A 325 -31.63 46.11 1.98
CA GLY A 325 -31.17 47.37 1.41
C GLY A 325 -31.02 47.37 -0.11
N GLN A 326 -30.92 46.20 -0.72
CA GLN A 326 -30.88 46.00 -2.18
C GLN A 326 -32.28 45.99 -2.84
N LEU A 327 -33.36 46.03 -2.05
CA LEU A 327 -34.72 46.05 -2.59
C LEU A 327 -35.11 47.45 -3.11
N PRO A 328 -35.70 47.55 -4.31
CA PRO A 328 -36.16 48.83 -4.86
C PRO A 328 -37.43 49.39 -4.19
N THR A 329 -38.06 48.64 -3.30
CA THR A 329 -39.34 48.97 -2.64
C THR A 329 -39.27 48.66 -1.15
N ASP A 330 -40.04 49.38 -0.33
CA ASP A 330 -40.14 49.10 1.11
C ASP A 330 -40.60 47.64 1.34
N PRO A 331 -39.89 46.87 2.19
CA PRO A 331 -40.18 45.47 2.42
C PRO A 331 -41.52 45.29 3.17
N PRO A 332 -42.33 44.28 2.82
CA PRO A 332 -43.57 43.97 3.52
C PRO A 332 -43.32 43.64 5.01
N ALA A 333 -44.25 44.06 5.86
CA ALA A 333 -44.19 43.80 7.30
C ALA A 333 -44.13 42.29 7.58
N GLY A 334 -43.15 41.85 8.39
CA GLY A 334 -42.92 40.44 8.72
C GLY A 334 -41.88 39.71 7.84
N LEU A 335 -41.50 40.27 6.68
CA LEU A 335 -40.51 39.65 5.78
C LEU A 335 -39.14 39.45 6.47
N ARG A 336 -38.74 40.40 7.33
CA ARG A 336 -37.45 40.33 8.05
C ARG A 336 -37.40 39.14 9.01
N ASP A 337 -38.49 38.83 9.71
CA ASP A 337 -38.54 37.73 10.67
C ASP A 337 -38.61 36.37 9.97
N GLU A 338 -39.33 36.30 8.84
CA GLU A 338 -39.34 35.11 7.99
C GLU A 338 -37.95 34.85 7.39
N LEU A 339 -37.29 35.88 6.86
CA LEU A 339 -35.92 35.78 6.35
C LEU A 339 -34.92 35.40 7.44
N ARG A 340 -35.05 35.95 8.67
CA ARG A 340 -34.21 35.56 9.80
C ARG A 340 -34.31 34.07 10.09
N THR A 341 -35.54 33.55 10.19
CA THR A 341 -35.79 32.12 10.44
C THR A 341 -35.17 31.24 9.35
N ARG A 342 -35.28 31.65 8.08
CA ARG A 342 -34.68 30.92 6.96
C ARG A 342 -33.15 30.98 6.97
N VAL A 343 -32.56 32.13 7.27
CA VAL A 343 -31.10 32.27 7.39
C VAL A 343 -30.55 31.42 8.54
N GLU A 344 -31.25 31.35 9.68
CA GLU A 344 -30.87 30.49 10.80
C GLU A 344 -30.92 29.00 10.41
N TYR A 345 -32.01 28.56 9.77
CA TYR A 345 -32.12 27.20 9.25
C TYR A 345 -30.99 26.86 8.26
N ARG A 346 -30.69 27.78 7.35
CA ARG A 346 -29.59 27.63 6.39
C ARG A 346 -28.23 27.51 7.08
N ARG A 347 -27.96 28.30 8.14
CA ARG A 347 -26.71 28.17 8.90
C ARG A 347 -26.56 26.78 9.50
N ASP A 348 -27.65 26.20 9.99
CA ASP A 348 -27.63 24.85 10.53
C ASP A 348 -27.45 23.80 9.43
N LEU A 349 -28.08 23.95 8.26
CA LEU A 349 -27.81 23.10 7.09
C LEU A 349 -26.35 23.18 6.62
N LEU A 350 -25.77 24.39 6.56
CA LEU A 350 -24.36 24.58 6.20
C LEU A 350 -23.42 23.95 7.22
N ARG A 351 -23.71 24.05 8.53
CA ARG A 351 -22.93 23.37 9.57
C ARG A 351 -23.00 21.85 9.43
N ARG A 352 -24.19 21.30 9.19
CA ARG A 352 -24.38 19.86 8.94
C ARG A 352 -23.61 19.41 7.69
N THR A 353 -23.72 20.17 6.59
CA THR A 353 -23.00 19.91 5.34
C THR A 353 -21.49 19.92 5.57
N LEU A 354 -20.97 20.91 6.28
CA LEU A 354 -19.54 21.00 6.60
C LEU A 354 -19.04 19.83 7.48
N SER A 355 -19.84 19.39 8.44
CA SER A 355 -19.51 18.20 9.25
C SER A 355 -19.45 16.96 8.39
N LEU A 356 -20.48 16.73 7.56
CA LEU A 356 -20.57 15.57 6.69
C LEU A 356 -19.47 15.55 5.61
N GLU A 357 -19.15 16.71 5.03
CA GLU A 357 -18.02 16.84 4.10
C GLU A 357 -16.67 16.55 4.78
N GLU A 358 -16.53 16.85 6.08
CA GLU A 358 -15.32 16.54 6.84
C GLU A 358 -15.21 15.04 7.13
N ASP A 359 -16.31 14.40 7.53
CA ASP A 359 -16.38 12.95 7.72
C ASP A 359 -16.08 12.21 6.40
N TYR A 360 -16.65 12.67 5.29
CA TYR A 360 -16.37 12.13 3.96
C TYR A 360 -14.91 12.29 3.54
N ARG A 361 -14.29 13.44 3.85
CA ARG A 361 -12.86 13.67 3.60
C ARG A 361 -11.99 12.73 4.43
N HIS A 362 -12.35 12.51 5.69
CA HIS A 362 -11.65 11.57 6.56
C HIS A 362 -11.75 10.13 6.05
N ALA A 363 -12.94 9.67 5.67
CA ALA A 363 -13.14 8.33 5.09
C ALA A 363 -12.34 8.13 3.79
N LEU A 364 -12.32 9.13 2.90
CA LEU A 364 -11.48 9.09 1.68
C LEU A 364 -9.99 9.00 2.00
N THR A 365 -9.52 9.70 3.04
CA THR A 365 -8.12 9.67 3.47
C THR A 365 -7.76 8.29 4.06
N GLU A 366 -8.64 7.70 4.86
CA GLU A 366 -8.43 6.39 5.44
C GLU A 366 -8.44 5.26 4.39
N LEU A 367 -9.34 5.36 3.41
CA LEU A 367 -9.34 4.48 2.24
C LEU A 367 -8.03 4.59 1.45
N ASP A 368 -7.44 5.79 1.35
CA ASP A 368 -6.16 5.99 0.66
C ASP A 368 -5.00 5.33 1.42
N LEU A 369 -4.93 5.53 2.74
CA LEU A 369 -3.95 4.85 3.61
C LEU A 369 -4.08 3.33 3.54
N THR A 370 -5.31 2.80 3.56
CA THR A 370 -5.58 1.37 3.42
C THR A 370 -5.17 0.86 2.04
N GLY A 371 -5.44 1.64 1.00
CA GLY A 371 -5.01 1.34 -0.37
C GLY A 371 -3.49 1.33 -0.55
N ASP A 372 -2.77 2.23 0.12
CA ASP A 372 -1.31 2.25 0.11
C ASP A 372 -0.72 1.03 0.80
N ARG A 373 -1.27 0.64 1.97
CA ARG A 373 -0.88 -0.61 2.65
C ARG A 373 -1.13 -1.83 1.77
N TYR A 374 -2.31 -1.91 1.13
CA TYR A 374 -2.62 -2.98 0.20
C TYR A 374 -1.63 -3.04 -0.97
N MET A 375 -1.33 -1.88 -1.57
CA MET A 375 -0.39 -1.77 -2.68
C MET A 375 1.04 -2.19 -2.28
N ASP A 376 1.49 -1.80 -1.09
CA ASP A 376 2.78 -2.21 -0.54
C ASP A 376 2.84 -3.73 -0.30
N THR A 377 1.79 -4.33 0.26
CA THR A 377 1.71 -5.80 0.44
C THR A 377 1.69 -6.54 -0.90
N VAL A 378 0.93 -6.06 -1.90
CA VAL A 378 0.94 -6.61 -3.27
C VAL A 378 2.34 -6.54 -3.87
N GLN A 379 3.04 -5.41 -3.70
CA GLN A 379 4.39 -5.24 -4.23
C GLN A 379 5.39 -6.17 -3.54
N ARG A 380 5.43 -6.20 -2.20
CA ARG A 380 6.31 -7.09 -1.43
C ARG A 380 6.07 -8.57 -1.75
N TYR A 381 4.81 -8.98 -1.85
CA TYR A 381 4.48 -10.36 -2.20
C TYR A 381 4.87 -10.67 -3.65
N GLY A 382 4.58 -9.76 -4.59
CA GLY A 382 4.99 -9.88 -5.99
C GLY A 382 6.50 -10.01 -6.16
N ASP A 383 7.28 -9.19 -5.44
CA ASP A 383 8.75 -9.21 -5.46
C ASP A 383 9.31 -10.50 -4.84
N PHE A 384 8.74 -10.95 -3.72
CA PHE A 384 9.09 -12.24 -3.11
C PHE A 384 8.85 -13.43 -4.05
N LEU A 385 7.68 -13.46 -4.70
CA LEU A 385 7.36 -14.47 -5.71
C LEU A 385 8.29 -14.37 -6.92
N ALA A 386 8.62 -13.16 -7.36
CA ALA A 386 9.53 -12.95 -8.48
C ALA A 386 10.93 -13.48 -8.19
N GLU A 387 11.48 -13.22 -7.00
CA GLU A 387 12.81 -13.68 -6.58
C GLU A 387 12.88 -15.21 -6.44
N ARG A 388 11.85 -15.83 -5.84
CA ARG A 388 11.84 -17.26 -5.54
C ARG A 388 11.39 -18.15 -6.70
N LEU A 389 10.61 -17.62 -7.65
CA LEU A 389 10.09 -18.38 -8.80
C LEU A 389 10.92 -18.24 -10.08
N LEU A 390 12.09 -17.58 -10.06
CA LEU A 390 12.96 -17.45 -11.26
C LEU A 390 13.28 -18.79 -11.93
N TRP A 391 13.36 -19.87 -11.14
CA TRP A 391 13.76 -21.21 -11.60
C TRP A 391 12.58 -22.14 -11.86
N VAL A 392 11.33 -21.71 -11.61
CA VAL A 392 10.15 -22.51 -11.92
C VAL A 392 9.81 -22.29 -13.39
N PRO A 393 9.72 -23.35 -14.22
CA PRO A 393 9.29 -23.20 -15.60
C PRO A 393 7.86 -22.65 -15.62
N SER A 394 7.73 -21.39 -16.02
CA SER A 394 6.46 -20.65 -16.10
C SER A 394 5.59 -21.09 -17.28
N VAL A 395 6.13 -21.91 -18.19
CA VAL A 395 5.48 -22.35 -19.42
C VAL A 395 5.47 -23.87 -19.46
N ALA A 396 4.27 -24.46 -19.62
CA ALA A 396 4.14 -25.89 -19.88
C ALA A 396 4.91 -26.25 -21.17
N PRO A 397 5.58 -27.41 -21.23
CA PRO A 397 6.27 -27.85 -22.45
C PRO A 397 5.30 -27.80 -23.64
N ILE A 398 5.80 -27.39 -24.81
CA ILE A 398 5.01 -27.18 -26.05
C ILE A 398 4.07 -28.38 -26.35
N THR A 399 4.47 -29.59 -25.94
CA THR A 399 3.70 -30.84 -26.08
C THR A 399 2.39 -30.88 -25.28
N GLN A 400 2.21 -30.03 -24.27
CA GLN A 400 1.02 -29.96 -23.40
C GLN A 400 0.24 -28.64 -23.58
N GLN A 401 0.70 -27.74 -24.46
CA GLN A 401 0.00 -26.48 -24.71
C GLN A 401 -1.22 -26.70 -25.62
N SER A 402 -2.36 -26.17 -25.21
CA SER A 402 -3.57 -26.19 -26.04
C SER A 402 -3.51 -25.08 -27.08
N PHE A 403 -3.44 -25.45 -28.35
CA PHE A 403 -3.54 -24.53 -29.48
C PHE A 403 -4.99 -24.20 -29.88
N ALA A 404 -5.99 -24.63 -29.09
CA ALA A 404 -7.40 -24.41 -29.40
C ALA A 404 -7.78 -22.91 -29.46
N ASN A 405 -7.05 -22.05 -28.75
CA ASN A 405 -7.33 -20.61 -28.69
C ASN A 405 -6.60 -19.80 -29.78
N LEU A 406 -5.71 -20.42 -30.58
CA LEU A 406 -4.98 -19.73 -31.66
C LEU A 406 -5.91 -19.07 -32.68
N PRO A 407 -6.98 -19.72 -33.19
CA PRO A 407 -7.88 -19.11 -34.16
C PRO A 407 -8.58 -17.86 -33.60
N ALA A 408 -9.00 -17.91 -32.33
CA ALA A 408 -9.61 -16.76 -31.66
C ALA A 408 -8.63 -15.60 -31.47
N ALA A 409 -7.38 -15.90 -31.09
CA ALA A 409 -6.32 -14.89 -30.97
C ALA A 409 -5.97 -14.25 -32.34
N ILE A 410 -5.93 -15.04 -33.41
CA ILE A 410 -5.71 -14.55 -34.78
C ILE A 410 -6.87 -13.65 -35.23
N TYR A 411 -8.11 -14.06 -34.95
CA TYR A 411 -9.29 -13.24 -35.24
C TYR A 411 -9.26 -11.90 -34.48
N TRP A 412 -8.90 -11.95 -33.20
CA TRP A 412 -8.77 -10.75 -32.36
C TRP A 412 -7.67 -9.81 -32.85
N LEU A 413 -6.56 -10.35 -33.40
CA LEU A 413 -5.47 -9.57 -33.97
C LEU A 413 -5.83 -8.90 -35.31
N ILE A 414 -6.67 -9.53 -36.13
CA ILE A 414 -7.06 -9.04 -37.46
C ILE A 414 -8.34 -8.17 -37.40
N SER A 415 -9.05 -8.15 -36.26
CA SER A 415 -10.29 -7.40 -36.07
C SER A 415 -10.11 -5.90 -36.34
N PRO A 416 -10.80 -5.31 -37.35
CA PRO A 416 -10.67 -3.89 -37.69
C PRO A 416 -11.14 -2.94 -36.58
N LEU A 417 -12.11 -3.36 -35.76
CA LEU A 417 -12.64 -2.60 -34.62
C LEU A 417 -11.55 -2.34 -33.57
N ASN A 418 -10.73 -3.35 -33.28
CA ASN A 418 -9.65 -3.24 -32.31
C ASN A 418 -8.57 -2.24 -32.77
N TRP A 419 -8.26 -2.22 -34.07
CA TRP A 419 -7.30 -1.28 -34.67
C TRP A 419 -7.84 0.16 -34.76
N LEU A 420 -9.16 0.35 -34.85
CA LEU A 420 -9.78 1.66 -34.73
C LEU A 420 -9.56 2.25 -33.33
N GLY A 421 -9.72 1.45 -32.27
CA GLY A 421 -9.44 1.86 -30.89
C GLY A 421 -7.98 2.30 -30.67
N VAL A 422 -7.01 1.61 -31.29
CA VAL A 422 -5.58 2.04 -31.29
C VAL A 422 -5.42 3.43 -31.89
N LEU A 423 -6.14 3.71 -32.99
CA LEU A 423 -6.06 4.98 -33.70
C LEU A 423 -6.70 6.13 -32.90
N ASP A 424 -7.80 5.86 -32.21
CA ASP A 424 -8.52 6.85 -31.39
C ASP A 424 -7.71 7.23 -30.14
N VAL A 425 -7.08 6.25 -29.49
CA VAL A 425 -6.13 6.48 -28.38
C VAL A 425 -4.95 7.35 -28.84
N LEU A 426 -4.37 7.05 -30.02
CA LEU A 426 -3.29 7.84 -30.58
C LEU A 426 -3.73 9.28 -30.92
N ARG A 427 -4.96 9.48 -31.42
CA ARG A 427 -5.52 10.82 -31.67
C ARG A 427 -5.73 11.60 -30.39
N PHE A 428 -6.31 10.96 -29.37
CA PHE A 428 -6.54 11.58 -28.06
C PHE A 428 -5.22 12.02 -27.43
N GLU A 429 -4.24 11.12 -27.40
CA GLU A 429 -2.94 11.37 -26.82
C GLU A 429 -2.12 12.42 -27.61
N ALA A 430 -2.31 12.50 -28.93
CA ALA A 430 -1.68 13.53 -29.78
C ALA A 430 -2.12 14.96 -29.44
N THR A 431 -3.29 15.15 -28.81
CA THR A 431 -3.77 16.47 -28.37
C THR A 431 -3.28 16.87 -26.98
N ARG A 432 -2.94 15.90 -26.11
CA ARG A 432 -2.61 16.15 -24.69
C ARG A 432 -1.14 15.94 -24.33
N SER A 433 -0.40 15.12 -25.07
CA SER A 433 0.97 14.77 -24.71
C SER A 433 2.02 15.49 -25.56
N PRO A 434 2.78 16.46 -25.00
CA PRO A 434 3.89 17.10 -25.71
C PRO A 434 5.06 16.12 -25.98
N LEU A 435 5.14 15.02 -25.22
CA LEU A 435 6.16 13.97 -25.37
C LEU A 435 6.01 13.21 -26.70
N LEU A 436 4.78 13.00 -27.20
CA LEU A 436 4.54 12.41 -28.52
C LEU A 436 5.16 13.24 -29.63
N TRP A 437 4.91 14.55 -29.60
CA TRP A 437 5.43 15.48 -30.59
C TRP A 437 6.94 15.59 -30.53
N LEU A 438 7.55 15.62 -29.34
CA LEU A 438 9.00 15.57 -29.17
C LEU A 438 9.59 14.27 -29.74
N GLY A 439 9.00 13.12 -29.43
CA GLY A 439 9.43 11.82 -29.95
C GLY A 439 9.30 11.73 -31.47
N LEU A 440 8.16 12.14 -32.03
CA LEU A 440 7.93 12.19 -33.48
C LEU A 440 8.87 13.17 -34.18
N LEU A 441 9.14 14.34 -33.59
CA LEU A 441 10.13 15.30 -34.10
C LEU A 441 11.52 14.68 -34.13
N ALA A 442 11.93 13.96 -33.08
CA ALA A 442 13.20 13.26 -33.04
C ALA A 442 13.30 12.18 -34.13
N VAL A 443 12.24 11.39 -34.32
CA VAL A 443 12.15 10.40 -35.41
C VAL A 443 12.21 11.07 -36.78
N LEU A 444 11.47 12.17 -36.98
CA LEU A 444 11.44 12.92 -38.23
C LEU A 444 12.81 13.50 -38.57
N LEU A 445 13.50 14.06 -37.57
CA LEU A 445 14.86 14.57 -37.71
C LEU A 445 15.84 13.45 -38.09
N LEU A 446 15.72 12.27 -37.45
CA LEU A 446 16.53 11.08 -37.76
C LEU A 446 16.24 10.53 -39.17
N LEU A 447 14.99 10.54 -39.62
CA LEU A 447 14.62 10.16 -40.99
C LEU A 447 15.17 11.15 -42.02
N TRP A 448 14.99 12.45 -41.77
CA TRP A 448 15.47 13.52 -42.65
C TRP A 448 17.00 13.51 -42.78
N ARG A 449 17.71 13.39 -41.65
CA ARG A 449 19.17 13.25 -41.64
C ARG A 449 19.64 11.84 -41.99
N GLY A 450 18.77 10.85 -42.11
CA GLY A 450 19.15 9.45 -42.36
C GLY A 450 19.95 9.25 -43.64
N SER A 451 19.63 10.00 -44.71
CA SER A 451 20.43 9.98 -45.95
C SER A 451 21.79 10.65 -45.80
N ALA A 452 21.90 11.68 -44.96
CA ALA A 452 23.15 12.39 -44.66
C ALA A 452 24.02 11.58 -43.69
N ILE A 453 23.42 10.87 -42.73
CA ILE A 453 24.10 9.96 -41.80
C ILE A 453 24.70 8.79 -42.57
N ARG A 454 23.93 8.16 -43.48
CA ARG A 454 24.45 7.08 -44.35
C ARG A 454 25.55 7.56 -45.30
N ARG A 455 25.47 8.80 -45.79
CA ARG A 455 26.55 9.44 -46.56
C ARG A 455 27.78 9.70 -45.69
N GLY A 456 27.62 10.27 -44.51
CA GLY A 456 28.72 10.49 -43.56
C GLY A 456 29.43 9.22 -43.11
N VAL A 457 28.73 8.08 -43.03
CA VAL A 457 29.36 6.76 -42.80
C VAL A 457 30.23 6.34 -44.00
N ARG A 458 29.78 6.59 -45.24
CA ARG A 458 30.59 6.31 -46.46
C ARG A 458 31.75 7.27 -46.64
N ASP A 459 31.56 8.56 -46.36
CA ASP A 459 32.58 9.60 -46.50
C ASP A 459 33.69 9.44 -45.45
N SER A 460 33.33 8.92 -44.26
CA SER A 460 34.31 8.54 -43.23
C SER A 460 35.24 7.41 -43.70
N ALA A 461 34.78 6.58 -44.64
CA ALA A 461 35.57 5.49 -45.22
C ALA A 461 36.47 5.91 -46.39
N GLU A 462 36.23 7.06 -47.05
CA GLU A 462 37.11 7.54 -48.13
C GLU A 462 38.49 7.99 -47.61
N HIS A 463 38.55 8.48 -46.37
CA HIS A 463 39.79 8.95 -45.75
C HIS A 463 40.74 7.81 -45.31
N LEU A 464 40.27 6.56 -45.32
CA LEU A 464 41.08 5.35 -45.06
C LEU A 464 41.86 4.85 -46.29
N ARG A 465 41.72 5.48 -47.46
CA ARG A 465 42.45 5.09 -48.67
C ARG A 465 43.93 5.54 -48.65
N ARG A 466 44.33 6.39 -47.70
CA ARG A 466 45.72 6.85 -47.49
C ARG A 466 46.17 6.59 -46.05
N ILE A 467 47.30 5.91 -45.91
CA ILE A 467 47.91 5.50 -44.62
C ILE A 467 48.25 6.69 -43.70
N SER A 468 48.38 7.91 -44.26
CA SER A 468 48.78 9.11 -43.50
C SER A 468 47.64 9.83 -42.76
N THR A 469 46.37 9.51 -43.02
CA THR A 469 45.20 10.23 -42.44
C THR A 469 44.33 9.38 -41.53
N ASP A 470 44.74 8.15 -41.25
CA ASP A 470 43.96 7.23 -40.42
C ASP A 470 43.97 7.68 -38.95
N ARG A 471 42.78 7.96 -38.40
CA ARG A 471 42.59 8.31 -36.98
C ARG A 471 41.41 7.50 -36.44
N PHE A 472 41.59 6.89 -35.27
CA PHE A 472 40.57 6.11 -34.57
C PHE A 472 39.26 6.89 -34.34
N SER A 473 39.34 8.23 -34.25
CA SER A 473 38.18 9.12 -34.16
C SER A 473 37.18 8.96 -35.31
N TYR A 474 37.63 8.61 -36.52
CA TYR A 474 36.75 8.41 -37.68
C TYR A 474 35.96 7.10 -37.57
N THR A 475 36.58 6.04 -37.06
CA THR A 475 35.91 4.77 -36.77
C THR A 475 34.87 4.92 -35.67
N LEU A 476 35.18 5.66 -34.60
CA LEU A 476 34.23 5.93 -33.51
C LEU A 476 33.04 6.79 -34.00
N LYS A 477 33.32 7.79 -34.85
CA LYS A 477 32.28 8.61 -35.49
C LYS A 477 31.38 7.78 -36.41
N ALA A 478 31.97 6.91 -37.24
CA ALA A 478 31.22 6.02 -38.12
C ALA A 478 30.34 5.05 -37.31
N LEU A 479 30.87 4.47 -36.23
CA LEU A 479 30.15 3.58 -35.32
C LEU A 479 28.97 4.29 -34.64
N GLY A 480 29.20 5.50 -34.10
CA GLY A 480 28.15 6.33 -33.52
C GLY A 480 27.05 6.70 -34.52
N LEU A 481 27.42 7.02 -35.77
CA LEU A 481 26.46 7.31 -36.83
C LEU A 481 25.66 6.07 -37.26
N THR A 482 26.26 4.87 -37.28
CA THR A 482 25.51 3.61 -37.53
C THR A 482 24.53 3.29 -36.41
N VAL A 483 24.94 3.45 -35.15
CA VAL A 483 24.07 3.28 -33.98
C VAL A 483 22.89 4.26 -34.02
N LEU A 484 23.16 5.53 -34.36
CA LEU A 484 22.13 6.56 -34.49
C LEU A 484 21.18 6.29 -35.67
N ALA A 485 21.68 5.73 -36.78
CA ALA A 485 20.84 5.30 -37.91
C ALA A 485 20.00 4.05 -37.61
N ALA A 486 20.45 3.22 -36.68
CA ALA A 486 19.73 2.03 -36.25
C ALA A 486 18.56 2.37 -35.30
N SER A 487 18.64 3.47 -34.54
CA SER A 487 17.63 3.84 -33.54
C SER A 487 16.31 4.36 -34.13
N THR A 488 16.25 4.76 -35.40
CA THR A 488 15.08 5.47 -35.96
C THR A 488 13.76 4.72 -35.83
N TRP A 489 13.73 3.43 -36.20
CA TRP A 489 12.52 2.59 -36.11
C TRP A 489 12.25 2.07 -34.68
N PRO A 490 13.25 1.58 -33.94
CA PRO A 490 13.09 1.24 -32.52
C PRO A 490 12.53 2.39 -31.69
N LEU A 491 13.02 3.61 -31.92
CA LEU A 491 12.59 4.80 -31.19
C LEU A 491 11.14 5.17 -31.55
N LEU A 492 10.75 5.04 -32.82
CA LEU A 492 9.35 5.18 -33.23
C LEU A 492 8.46 4.16 -32.50
N LEU A 493 8.84 2.87 -32.50
CA LEU A 493 8.07 1.81 -31.83
C LEU A 493 7.96 2.05 -30.32
N MET A 494 9.05 2.48 -29.67
CA MET A 494 9.05 2.77 -28.24
C MET A 494 8.20 4.01 -27.91
N VAL A 495 8.29 5.09 -28.69
CA VAL A 495 7.50 6.31 -28.45
C VAL A 495 6.00 6.02 -28.63
N LEU A 496 5.61 5.35 -29.72
CA LEU A 496 4.21 4.98 -29.91
C LEU A 496 3.74 3.97 -28.87
N GLY A 497 4.56 2.95 -28.60
CA GLY A 497 4.24 1.90 -27.65
C GLY A 497 4.07 2.41 -26.22
N PHE A 498 4.93 3.35 -25.78
CA PHE A 498 4.83 3.99 -24.46
C PHE A 498 3.52 4.74 -24.29
N GLN A 499 3.04 5.40 -25.35
CA GLN A 499 1.83 6.20 -25.32
C GLN A 499 0.58 5.32 -25.36
N LEU A 500 0.61 4.27 -26.18
CA LEU A 500 -0.43 3.24 -26.22
C LEU A 500 -0.55 2.46 -24.90
N ALA A 501 0.57 2.23 -24.21
CA ALA A 501 0.58 1.49 -22.95
C ALA A 501 0.11 2.34 -21.75
N ASN A 502 0.39 3.65 -21.75
CA ASN A 502 0.13 4.54 -20.62
C ASN A 502 -1.09 5.45 -20.78
N SER A 503 -1.74 5.49 -21.95
CA SER A 503 -2.92 6.34 -22.16
C SER A 503 -4.12 5.88 -21.35
N LEU A 504 -4.88 6.84 -20.83
CA LEU A 504 -6.03 6.65 -19.95
C LEU A 504 -7.23 6.01 -20.66
N GLU A 505 -7.36 6.19 -21.97
CA GLU A 505 -8.42 5.59 -22.80
C GLU A 505 -7.99 4.30 -23.51
N SER A 506 -6.82 3.74 -23.18
CA SER A 506 -6.33 2.54 -23.87
C SER A 506 -7.25 1.34 -23.59
N ASP A 507 -7.94 0.87 -24.63
CA ASP A 507 -8.60 -0.43 -24.61
C ASP A 507 -7.57 -1.55 -24.42
N GLU A 508 -7.99 -2.72 -23.93
CA GLU A 508 -7.08 -3.84 -23.60
C GLU A 508 -6.20 -4.25 -24.79
N PHE A 509 -6.75 -4.20 -26.01
CA PHE A 509 -6.00 -4.41 -27.26
C PHE A 509 -4.92 -3.35 -27.51
N ALA A 510 -5.26 -2.07 -27.36
CA ALA A 510 -4.32 -0.98 -27.61
C ALA A 510 -3.13 -1.02 -26.65
N ARG A 511 -3.39 -1.37 -25.38
CA ARG A 511 -2.36 -1.57 -24.37
C ARG A 511 -1.47 -2.77 -24.69
N ALA A 512 -2.06 -3.90 -25.10
CA ALA A 512 -1.31 -5.09 -25.49
C ALA A 512 -0.40 -4.84 -26.72
N VAL A 513 -0.90 -4.12 -27.73
CA VAL A 513 -0.09 -3.68 -28.88
C VAL A 513 1.03 -2.74 -28.43
N GLY A 514 0.74 -1.78 -27.56
CA GLY A 514 1.74 -0.85 -27.01
C GLY A 514 2.87 -1.58 -26.26
N ALA A 515 2.51 -2.51 -25.37
CA ALA A 515 3.47 -3.35 -24.66
C ALA A 515 4.32 -4.20 -25.62
N GLY A 516 3.69 -4.77 -26.66
CA GLY A 516 4.39 -5.50 -27.72
C GLY A 516 5.41 -4.63 -28.46
N MET A 517 5.05 -3.39 -28.81
CA MET A 517 5.96 -2.46 -29.49
C MET A 517 7.16 -2.07 -28.60
N ILE A 518 6.94 -1.86 -27.31
CA ILE A 518 8.02 -1.60 -26.33
C ILE A 518 8.96 -2.80 -26.22
N ALA A 519 8.42 -4.02 -26.14
CA ALA A 519 9.22 -5.24 -26.03
C ALA A 519 10.04 -5.53 -27.30
N VAL A 520 9.47 -5.28 -28.48
CA VAL A 520 10.13 -5.52 -29.78
C VAL A 520 11.17 -4.44 -30.10
N GLY A 521 11.01 -3.21 -29.60
CA GLY A 521 11.90 -2.08 -29.87
C GLY A 521 13.39 -2.39 -29.68
N PRO A 522 13.84 -2.84 -28.49
CA PRO A 522 15.24 -3.21 -28.24
C PRO A 522 15.75 -4.33 -29.14
N ALA A 523 14.95 -5.38 -29.36
CA ALA A 523 15.33 -6.50 -30.23
C ALA A 523 15.56 -6.02 -31.68
N LEU A 524 14.67 -5.17 -32.19
CA LEU A 524 14.79 -4.57 -33.53
C LEU A 524 15.99 -3.62 -33.62
N TYR A 525 16.30 -2.90 -32.54
CA TYR A 525 17.48 -2.05 -32.46
C TYR A 525 18.78 -2.85 -32.59
N TYR A 526 18.93 -3.94 -31.84
CA TYR A 526 20.12 -4.79 -31.91
C TYR A 526 20.28 -5.42 -33.29
N LEU A 527 19.20 -5.98 -33.84
CA LEU A 527 19.22 -6.63 -35.15
C LEU A 527 19.55 -5.64 -36.28
N ARG A 528 18.99 -4.43 -36.20
CA ARG A 528 19.24 -3.38 -37.19
C ARG A 528 20.64 -2.76 -37.06
N SER A 529 21.12 -2.58 -35.83
CA SER A 529 22.49 -2.13 -35.57
C SER A 529 23.50 -3.10 -36.17
N PHE A 530 23.30 -4.40 -35.96
CA PHE A 530 24.12 -5.45 -36.55
C PHE A 530 24.05 -5.43 -38.09
N ARG A 531 22.84 -5.37 -38.66
CA ARG A 531 22.66 -5.31 -40.13
C ARG A 531 23.34 -4.09 -40.77
N LEU A 532 23.26 -2.92 -40.14
CA LEU A 532 23.89 -1.69 -40.64
C LEU A 532 25.40 -1.69 -40.45
N LEU A 533 25.90 -2.39 -39.43
CA LEU A 533 27.33 -2.58 -39.21
C LEU A 533 27.93 -3.47 -40.32
N CYS A 534 27.21 -4.51 -40.73
CA CYS A 534 27.61 -5.50 -41.74
C CYS A 534 27.19 -5.17 -43.19
N MET A 535 26.64 -3.99 -43.46
CA MET A 535 26.21 -3.64 -44.82
C MET A 535 27.42 -3.39 -45.75
N PRO A 536 27.29 -3.57 -47.08
CA PRO A 536 28.35 -3.23 -48.03
C PRO A 536 28.72 -1.74 -47.94
N GLY A 537 29.99 -1.43 -47.70
CA GLY A 537 30.47 -0.08 -47.40
C GLY A 537 30.17 0.41 -45.96
N GLY A 538 29.77 -0.49 -45.06
CA GLY A 538 29.58 -0.24 -43.63
C GLY A 538 30.89 -0.28 -42.84
N VAL A 539 30.78 -0.12 -41.52
CA VAL A 539 31.95 -0.06 -40.62
C VAL A 539 32.72 -1.38 -40.62
N ALA A 540 32.03 -2.53 -40.64
CA ALA A 540 32.69 -3.84 -40.68
C ALA A 540 33.53 -4.07 -41.94
N ASP A 541 32.96 -3.75 -43.10
CA ASP A 541 33.60 -3.93 -44.41
C ASP A 541 34.76 -2.93 -44.59
N ARG A 542 34.52 -1.63 -44.40
CA ARG A 542 35.51 -0.58 -44.69
C ARG A 542 36.55 -0.33 -43.59
N HIS A 543 36.17 -0.41 -42.32
CA HIS A 543 37.08 -0.13 -41.20
C HIS A 543 37.70 -1.39 -40.60
N PHE A 544 36.96 -2.50 -40.56
CA PHE A 544 37.46 -3.78 -40.02
C PHE A 544 37.87 -4.80 -41.09
N ARG A 545 37.67 -4.50 -42.39
CA ARG A 545 38.03 -5.37 -43.53
C ARG A 545 37.44 -6.77 -43.43
N TRP A 546 36.23 -6.88 -42.88
CA TRP A 546 35.54 -8.16 -42.83
C TRP A 546 35.23 -8.63 -44.26
N SER A 547 35.51 -9.89 -44.59
CA SER A 547 35.27 -10.44 -45.93
C SER A 547 33.79 -10.33 -46.27
N SER A 548 33.49 -9.73 -47.42
CA SER A 548 32.14 -9.50 -47.92
C SER A 548 31.53 -10.69 -48.69
N ASP A 549 32.14 -11.87 -48.55
CA ASP A 549 31.68 -13.15 -49.14
C ASP A 549 30.86 -13.98 -48.15
#